data_AF-A0AAD5SRQ2-F1
#
_entry.id   AF-A0AAD5SRQ2-F1
#
_cell.length_a   1.000
_cell.length_b   1.000
_cell.length_c   1.000
_cell.angle_alpha   90.00
_cell.angle_beta   90.00
_cell.angle_gamma   90.00
#
_symmetry.space_group_name_H-M   'P 1'
#
loop_
_entity.id
_entity.type
_entity.pdbx_description
1 polymer ?
#
loop_
_entity_poly.entity_id
_entity_poly.type
_entity_poly.pdbx_seq_one_letter_code
_entity_poly.pdbx_strand_id
1 'polypeptide(L)'
;AVAGRVAAAVQRDGLAAVIYAADDADRANILGFGSVERITPPGAVPSVANVGLELFPAARGRGVGTAFVRALLHLSAHVDVDQVEVGTMQDNAAMRSVARKLGLSETLEIKYSPAGNGEIVADVMYLNIQRDLFSNVGSNLTFGEQINWVQ
;
A
#
# COMPACT_ATOMS: atom_id res chain seq x y z
N ALA A 1 6.53 -22.16 -3.51
CA ALA A 1 5.91 -20.87 -3.09
C ALA A 1 7.02 -19.84 -3.01
N VAL A 2 6.88 -18.68 -3.64
CA VAL A 2 7.89 -17.62 -3.48
C VAL A 2 7.64 -16.97 -2.12
N ALA A 3 8.49 -17.26 -1.16
CA ALA A 3 8.53 -16.56 0.12
C ALA A 3 9.26 -15.24 -0.11
N GLY A 4 8.52 -14.12 -0.09
CA GLY A 4 9.11 -12.78 -0.03
C GLY A 4 8.88 -12.25 1.38
N ARG A 5 9.88 -11.60 1.98
CA ARG A 5 9.70 -10.90 3.25
C ARG A 5 9.40 -9.42 2.99
N VAL A 6 8.66 -8.78 3.88
CA VAL A 6 8.34 -7.35 3.78
C VAL A 6 8.87 -6.68 5.03
N ALA A 7 9.88 -5.82 4.88
CA ALA A 7 10.37 -4.99 5.97
C ALA A 7 9.54 -3.71 6.04
N ALA A 8 9.12 -3.30 7.23
CA ALA A 8 8.31 -2.11 7.42
C ALA A 8 9.00 -1.09 8.32
N ALA A 9 8.90 0.18 7.95
CA ALA A 9 9.12 1.29 8.86
C ALA A 9 7.79 2.06 9.01
N VAL A 10 7.48 2.51 10.22
CA VAL A 10 6.29 3.35 10.46
C VAL A 10 6.80 4.68 10.96
N GLN A 11 6.36 5.78 10.32
CA GLN A 11 6.75 7.11 10.74
C GLN A 11 5.92 7.55 11.96
N ARG A 12 6.59 8.26 12.87
CA ARG A 12 6.25 8.41 14.29
C ARG A 12 4.93 9.14 14.60
N ASP A 13 4.37 9.88 13.64
CA ASP A 13 3.23 10.77 13.88
C ASP A 13 1.87 10.17 13.45
N GLY A 14 1.83 8.89 13.06
CA GLY A 14 0.58 8.19 12.70
C GLY A 14 -0.10 8.70 11.42
N LEU A 15 0.58 9.56 10.65
CA LEU A 15 0.09 10.13 9.39
C LEU A 15 0.53 9.35 8.16
N ALA A 16 1.60 8.55 8.30
CA ALA A 16 2.11 7.72 7.23
C ALA A 16 2.82 6.45 7.74
N ALA A 17 2.78 5.40 6.94
CA ALA A 17 3.62 4.22 7.06
C ALA A 17 4.35 3.99 5.73
N VAL A 18 5.66 3.71 5.74
CA VAL A 18 6.48 3.50 4.54
C VAL A 18 7.26 2.22 4.67
N ILE A 19 7.10 1.32 3.71
CA ILE A 19 7.67 -0.02 3.79
C ILE A 19 8.44 -0.40 2.54
N TYR A 20 9.38 -1.33 2.71
CA TYR A 20 10.17 -1.90 1.63
C TYR A 20 9.94 -3.41 1.57
N ALA A 21 9.63 -3.93 0.39
CA ALA A 21 9.67 -5.36 0.15
C ALA A 21 11.14 -5.75 -0.08
N ALA A 22 11.60 -6.86 0.52
CA ALA A 22 12.96 -7.37 0.34
C ALA A 22 12.95 -8.87 0.07
N ASP A 23 13.98 -9.38 -0.60
CA ASP A 23 14.11 -10.83 -0.77
C ASP A 23 14.36 -11.49 0.61
N ASP A 24 13.76 -12.66 0.82
CA ASP A 24 13.96 -13.42 2.06
C ASP A 24 15.40 -13.93 2.19
N ALA A 25 15.96 -14.37 1.06
CA ALA A 25 17.31 -14.92 0.99
C ALA A 25 18.40 -13.83 1.06
N ASP A 26 18.06 -12.60 0.68
CA ASP A 26 18.96 -11.45 0.68
C ASP A 26 18.20 -10.16 1.01
N ARG A 27 18.32 -9.71 2.26
CA ARG A 27 17.62 -8.51 2.76
C ARG A 27 18.15 -7.21 2.17
N ALA A 28 19.35 -7.21 1.58
CA ALA A 28 19.87 -6.05 0.86
C ALA A 28 19.22 -5.90 -0.52
N ASN A 29 18.63 -6.98 -1.05
CA ASN A 29 17.91 -6.96 -2.32
C ASN A 29 16.48 -6.43 -2.12
N ILE A 30 16.33 -5.12 -2.24
CA ILE A 30 15.03 -4.44 -2.21
C ILE A 30 14.25 -4.77 -3.48
N LEU A 31 13.00 -5.20 -3.32
CA LEU A 31 12.08 -5.61 -4.37
C LEU A 31 11.09 -4.50 -4.77
N GLY A 32 10.91 -3.51 -3.89
CA GLY A 32 10.04 -2.36 -4.10
C GLY A 32 9.78 -1.58 -2.81
N PHE A 33 9.03 -0.50 -2.94
CA PHE A 33 8.63 0.37 -1.84
C PHE A 33 7.14 0.69 -1.94
N GLY A 34 6.54 1.07 -0.82
CA GLY A 34 5.15 1.48 -0.78
C GLY A 34 4.84 2.23 0.49
N SER A 35 3.72 2.94 0.48
CA SER A 35 3.29 3.75 1.60
C SER A 35 1.78 3.75 1.78
N VAL A 36 1.38 4.08 3.01
CA VAL A 36 0.03 4.51 3.36
C VAL A 36 0.18 5.94 3.84
N GLU A 37 -0.43 6.91 3.14
CA GLU A 37 -0.23 8.33 3.42
C GLU A 37 -1.56 9.06 3.45
N ARG A 38 -1.79 9.89 4.48
CA ARG A 38 -2.94 10.81 4.50
C ARG A 38 -2.84 11.78 3.32
N ILE A 39 -3.87 11.82 2.48
CA ILE A 39 -3.96 12.70 1.31
C ILE A 39 -4.92 13.89 1.51
N THR A 40 -5.66 13.91 2.61
CA THR A 40 -6.53 15.03 3.00
C THR A 40 -5.82 15.97 3.99
N PRO A 41 -6.13 17.28 4.00
CA PRO A 41 -5.63 18.21 5.01
C PRO A 41 -5.97 17.80 6.45
N PRO A 42 -5.22 18.27 7.47
CA PRO A 42 -5.57 18.10 8.87
C PRO A 42 -6.98 18.64 9.17
N GLY A 43 -7.77 17.87 9.92
CA GLY A 43 -9.15 18.22 10.30
C GLY A 43 -10.22 17.93 9.24
N ALA A 44 -9.86 17.37 8.08
CA ALA A 44 -10.85 16.89 7.11
C ALA A 44 -11.70 15.75 7.69
N VAL A 45 -13.00 15.76 7.38
CA VAL A 45 -13.97 14.72 7.77
C VAL A 45 -14.82 14.33 6.53
N PRO A 46 -14.71 13.11 6.00
CA PRO A 46 -13.74 12.09 6.40
C PRO A 46 -12.32 12.46 6.00
N SER A 47 -11.37 12.08 6.84
CA SER A 47 -9.96 12.04 6.50
C SER A 47 -9.64 10.78 5.70
N VAL A 48 -8.74 10.89 4.72
CA VAL A 48 -8.45 9.81 3.77
C VAL A 48 -6.95 9.58 3.67
N ALA A 49 -6.54 8.31 3.68
CA ALA A 49 -5.20 7.90 3.26
C ALA A 49 -5.24 7.08 1.97
N ASN A 50 -4.22 7.25 1.14
CA ASN A 50 -3.99 6.45 -0.06
C ASN A 50 -2.90 5.41 0.18
N VAL A 51 -3.10 4.23 -0.40
CA VAL A 51 -2.09 3.18 -0.48
C VAL A 51 -1.42 3.23 -1.85
N GLY A 52 -0.13 3.57 -1.86
CA GLY A 52 0.71 3.57 -3.05
C GLY A 52 1.82 2.52 -2.97
N LEU A 53 2.22 1.96 -4.10
CA LEU A 53 3.39 1.08 -4.17
C LEU A 53 4.02 1.06 -5.56
N GLU A 54 5.30 0.74 -5.59
CA GLU A 54 6.02 0.36 -6.79
C GLU A 54 6.87 -0.89 -6.53
N LEU A 55 6.81 -1.85 -7.44
CA LEU A 55 7.72 -2.99 -7.48
C LEU A 55 8.71 -2.82 -8.63
N PHE A 56 9.98 -3.08 -8.35
CA PHE A 56 11.00 -3.11 -9.38
C PHE A 56 10.71 -4.23 -10.40
N PRO A 57 11.08 -4.06 -11.68
CA PRO A 57 10.75 -5.02 -12.73
C PRO A 57 11.11 -6.47 -12.40
N ALA A 58 12.27 -6.71 -11.78
CA ALA A 58 12.76 -8.03 -11.40
C ALA A 58 11.92 -8.73 -10.30
N ALA A 59 11.09 -8.00 -9.56
CA ALA A 59 10.23 -8.52 -8.50
C ALA A 59 8.81 -8.88 -8.98
N ARG A 60 8.42 -8.45 -10.19
CA ARG A 60 7.05 -8.61 -10.70
C ARG A 60 6.76 -10.07 -11.09
N GLY A 61 5.49 -10.45 -11.08
CA GLY A 61 5.05 -11.81 -11.44
C GLY A 61 5.37 -12.90 -10.40
N ARG A 62 6.07 -12.58 -9.31
CA ARG A 62 6.50 -13.53 -8.27
C ARG A 62 5.57 -13.62 -7.05
N GLY A 63 4.39 -13.01 -7.12
CA GLY A 63 3.43 -12.97 -5.99
C GLY A 63 3.69 -11.89 -4.94
N VAL A 64 4.81 -11.15 -5.04
CA VAL A 64 5.21 -10.08 -4.11
C VAL A 64 4.12 -9.00 -3.98
N GLY A 65 3.50 -8.58 -5.08
CA GLY A 65 2.51 -7.50 -5.06
C GLY A 65 1.30 -7.75 -4.16
N THR A 66 0.76 -8.98 -4.14
CA THR A 66 -0.37 -9.32 -3.26
C THR A 66 0.03 -9.30 -1.79
N ALA A 67 1.21 -9.83 -1.47
CA ALA A 67 1.74 -9.80 -0.12
C ALA A 67 2.02 -8.35 0.33
N PHE A 68 2.55 -7.53 -0.58
CA PHE A 68 2.93 -6.16 -0.28
C PHE A 68 1.71 -5.25 -0.04
N VAL A 69 0.68 -5.33 -0.89
CA VAL A 69 -0.56 -4.57 -0.67
C VAL A 69 -1.28 -5.04 0.60
N ARG A 70 -1.26 -6.34 0.92
CA ARG A 70 -1.78 -6.85 2.20
C ARG A 70 -1.04 -6.24 3.40
N ALA A 71 0.29 -6.15 3.34
CA ALA A 71 1.09 -5.52 4.39
C ALA A 71 0.76 -4.03 4.55
N LEU A 72 0.61 -3.29 3.45
CA LEU A 72 0.19 -1.89 3.47
C LEU A 72 -1.19 -1.72 4.09
N LEU A 73 -2.17 -2.54 3.67
CA LEU A 73 -3.51 -2.50 4.24
C LEU A 73 -3.54 -2.85 5.73
N HIS A 74 -2.71 -3.78 6.18
CA HIS A 74 -2.51 -4.04 7.60
C HIS A 74 -1.99 -2.80 8.33
N LEU A 75 -0.91 -2.19 7.82
CA LEU A 75 -0.30 -1.01 8.43
C LEU A 75 -1.21 0.22 8.40
N SER A 76 -2.14 0.28 7.45
CA SER A 76 -3.13 1.34 7.37
C SER A 76 -4.03 1.41 8.61
N ALA A 77 -4.15 0.34 9.41
CA ALA A 77 -4.85 0.35 10.68
C ALA A 77 -4.14 1.20 11.76
N HIS A 78 -2.85 1.48 11.57
CA HIS A 78 -2.05 2.33 12.45
C HIS A 78 -1.93 3.78 11.95
N VAL A 79 -2.57 4.11 10.82
CA VAL A 79 -2.68 5.46 10.31
C VAL A 79 -4.03 6.04 10.77
N ASP A 80 -3.99 7.20 11.43
CA ASP A 80 -5.14 7.83 12.07
C ASP A 80 -6.08 8.52 11.06
N VAL A 81 -6.72 7.74 10.21
CA VAL A 81 -7.65 8.22 9.17
C VAL A 81 -9.00 7.51 9.23
N ASP A 82 -10.04 8.19 8.77
CA ASP A 82 -11.40 7.64 8.68
C ASP A 82 -11.49 6.59 7.56
N GLN A 83 -10.82 6.84 6.43
CA GLN A 83 -10.91 6.00 5.23
C GLN A 83 -9.55 5.73 4.61
N VAL A 84 -9.46 4.58 3.94
CA VAL A 84 -8.30 4.19 3.13
C VAL A 84 -8.78 3.83 1.74
N GLU A 85 -8.02 4.28 0.75
CA GLU A 85 -8.27 4.02 -0.67
C GLU A 85 -7.02 3.47 -1.36
N VAL A 86 -7.25 2.74 -2.44
CA VAL A 86 -6.21 2.32 -3.38
C VAL A 86 -6.67 2.78 -4.77
N GLY A 87 -5.78 3.39 -5.55
CA GLY A 87 -6.07 3.82 -6.92
C GLY A 87 -5.15 3.14 -7.93
N THR A 88 -5.63 2.90 -9.14
CA THR A 88 -4.80 2.44 -10.25
C THR A 88 -5.39 2.84 -11.60
N MET A 89 -4.64 2.61 -12.67
CA MET A 89 -5.10 2.81 -14.05
C MET A 89 -5.83 1.55 -14.56
N GLN A 90 -6.78 1.71 -15.47
CA GLN A 90 -7.66 0.64 -15.96
C GLN A 90 -6.88 -0.44 -16.71
N ASP A 91 -5.79 -0.03 -17.37
CA ASP A 91 -4.83 -0.87 -18.07
C ASP A 91 -3.83 -1.59 -17.14
N ASN A 92 -3.78 -1.24 -15.85
CA ASN A 92 -2.94 -1.88 -14.86
C ASN A 92 -3.52 -3.22 -14.40
N ALA A 93 -3.49 -4.20 -15.31
CA ALA A 93 -3.98 -5.55 -15.07
C ALA A 93 -3.32 -6.24 -13.86
N ALA A 94 -2.07 -5.89 -13.54
CA ALA A 94 -1.34 -6.42 -12.40
C ALA A 94 -1.96 -5.97 -11.08
N MET A 95 -2.17 -4.66 -10.90
CA MET A 95 -2.76 -4.11 -9.68
C MET A 95 -4.23 -4.53 -9.53
N ARG A 96 -5.00 -4.54 -10.62
CA ARG A 96 -6.39 -5.02 -10.60
C ARG A 96 -6.49 -6.50 -10.22
N SER A 97 -5.54 -7.33 -10.66
CA SER A 97 -5.43 -8.74 -10.23
C SER A 97 -5.09 -8.87 -8.74
N VAL A 98 -4.22 -8.00 -8.21
CA VAL A 98 -3.92 -7.94 -6.77
C VAL A 98 -5.16 -7.58 -5.96
N ALA A 99 -5.86 -6.52 -6.35
CA ALA A 99 -7.06 -6.05 -5.66
C ALA A 99 -8.15 -7.13 -5.59
N ARG A 100 -8.40 -7.82 -6.72
CA ARG A 100 -9.33 -8.96 -6.78
C ARG A 100 -8.92 -10.11 -5.85
N LYS A 101 -7.63 -10.46 -5.79
CA LYS A 101 -7.11 -11.50 -4.88
C LYS A 101 -7.26 -11.14 -3.40
N LEU A 102 -7.33 -9.84 -3.10
CA LEU A 102 -7.56 -9.32 -1.75
C LEU A 102 -9.04 -9.07 -1.44
N GLY A 103 -9.94 -9.34 -2.37
CA GLY A 103 -11.38 -9.14 -2.19
C GLY A 103 -11.82 -7.68 -2.23
N LEU A 104 -11.00 -6.78 -2.77
CA LEU A 104 -11.36 -5.37 -2.89
C LEU A 104 -12.37 -5.17 -4.03
N SER A 105 -13.33 -4.28 -3.80
CA SER A 105 -14.38 -3.95 -4.77
C SER A 105 -13.94 -2.78 -5.66
N GLU A 106 -14.06 -2.98 -6.97
CA GLU A 106 -13.66 -2.02 -7.99
C GLU A 106 -14.74 -0.95 -8.22
N THR A 107 -14.33 0.32 -8.25
CA THR A 107 -15.15 1.48 -8.63
C THR A 107 -14.47 2.22 -9.78
N LEU A 108 -15.20 2.55 -10.84
CA LEU A 108 -14.69 3.41 -11.91
C LEU A 108 -14.84 4.87 -11.50
N GLU A 109 -13.72 5.52 -11.18
CA GLU A 109 -13.67 6.91 -10.74
C GLU A 109 -12.33 7.51 -11.13
N ILE A 110 -12.36 8.68 -11.80
CA ILE A 110 -11.16 9.41 -12.16
C ILE A 110 -10.67 10.21 -10.96
N LYS A 111 -9.43 9.93 -10.55
CA LYS A 111 -8.71 10.68 -9.53
C LYS A 111 -7.59 11.49 -10.17
N TYR A 112 -7.60 12.78 -9.88
CA TYR A 112 -6.56 13.70 -10.30
C TYR A 112 -5.46 13.81 -9.24
N SER A 113 -4.25 14.11 -9.69
CA SER A 113 -3.10 14.37 -8.83
C SER A 113 -3.39 15.53 -7.87
N PRO A 114 -3.13 15.37 -6.57
CA PRO A 114 -3.23 16.46 -5.60
C PRO A 114 -2.30 17.64 -5.90
N ALA A 115 -1.28 17.46 -6.75
CA ALA A 115 -0.40 18.53 -7.19
C ALA A 115 -1.09 19.59 -8.07
N GLY A 116 -2.33 19.33 -8.53
CA GLY A 116 -3.13 20.29 -9.30
C GLY A 116 -2.64 20.49 -10.75
N ASN A 117 -1.77 19.62 -11.24
CA ASN A 117 -1.25 19.64 -12.61
C ASN A 117 -2.22 19.06 -13.67
N GLY A 118 -3.40 18.58 -13.25
CA GLY A 118 -4.40 17.95 -14.12
C GLY A 118 -4.08 16.50 -14.52
N GLU A 119 -3.01 15.92 -14.00
CA GLU A 119 -2.64 14.52 -14.23
C GLU A 119 -3.65 13.57 -13.60
N ILE A 120 -4.06 12.54 -14.35
CA ILE A 120 -4.87 11.44 -13.83
C ILE A 120 -3.94 10.44 -13.17
N VAL A 121 -4.15 10.16 -11.89
CA VAL A 121 -3.35 9.21 -11.09
C VAL A 121 -4.06 7.88 -10.88
N ALA A 122 -5.37 7.84 -11.10
CA ALA A 122 -6.18 6.63 -11.15
C ALA A 122 -7.46 6.88 -11.95
N ASP A 123 -7.95 5.86 -12.64
CA ASP A 123 -9.31 5.80 -13.22
C ASP A 123 -10.09 4.56 -12.72
N VAL A 124 -9.47 3.80 -11.81
CA VAL A 124 -10.03 2.69 -11.06
C VAL A 124 -9.67 2.87 -9.57
N MET A 125 -10.69 2.91 -8.72
CA MET A 125 -10.55 3.11 -7.28
C MET A 125 -11.07 1.89 -6.52
N TYR A 126 -10.44 1.62 -5.38
CA TYR A 126 -10.89 0.67 -4.37
C TYR A 126 -11.15 1.45 -3.08
N LEU A 127 -12.43 1.62 -2.75
CA LEU A 127 -12.93 2.47 -1.67
C LEU A 127 -13.56 1.61 -0.57
N ASN A 128 -13.92 2.22 0.56
CA ASN A 128 -14.60 1.57 1.69
C ASN A 128 -13.89 0.30 2.18
N ILE A 129 -12.55 0.32 2.20
CA ILE A 129 -11.75 -0.84 2.54
C ILE A 129 -11.91 -1.17 4.03
N GLN A 130 -12.42 -2.37 4.32
CA GLN A 130 -12.54 -2.91 5.67
C GLN A 130 -11.15 -3.31 6.22
N ARG A 131 -10.49 -2.39 6.91
CA ARG A 131 -9.10 -2.55 7.40
C ARG A 131 -8.94 -3.70 8.40
N ASP A 132 -9.98 -4.01 9.16
CA ASP A 132 -10.04 -5.09 10.14
C ASP A 132 -9.83 -6.48 9.50
N LEU A 133 -10.22 -6.67 8.24
CA LEU A 133 -9.94 -7.88 7.46
C LEU A 133 -8.44 -8.11 7.22
N PHE A 134 -7.61 -7.08 7.40
CA PHE A 134 -6.16 -7.10 7.22
C PHE A 134 -5.40 -7.00 8.54
N SER A 135 -6.08 -7.11 9.68
CA SER A 135 -5.47 -7.16 11.02
C SER A 135 -4.42 -8.26 11.17
N ASN A 136 -4.51 -9.34 10.37
CA ASN A 136 -3.52 -10.39 10.29
C ASN A 136 -2.80 -10.37 8.94
N VAL A 137 -1.48 -10.27 8.96
CA VAL A 137 -0.65 -10.30 7.74
C VAL A 137 -0.44 -11.70 7.15
N GLY A 138 -0.81 -12.75 7.88
CA GLY A 138 -0.60 -14.14 7.46
C GLY A 138 0.86 -14.60 7.63
N SER A 139 1.08 -15.92 7.59
CA SER A 139 2.38 -16.53 7.92
C SER A 139 3.51 -16.23 6.93
N ASN A 140 3.18 -15.74 5.74
CA ASN A 140 4.15 -15.48 4.67
C ASN A 140 4.73 -14.06 4.72
N LEU A 141 4.32 -13.26 5.70
CA LEU A 141 4.81 -11.91 5.93
C LEU A 141 5.51 -11.86 7.28
N THR A 142 6.75 -11.38 7.29
CA THR A 142 7.50 -11.09 8.52
C THR A 142 7.96 -9.65 8.46
N PHE A 143 7.55 -8.85 9.43
CA PHE A 143 8.03 -7.48 9.58
C PHE A 143 9.44 -7.48 10.19
N GLY A 144 10.33 -6.70 9.59
CA GLY A 144 11.66 -6.41 10.13
C GLY A 144 11.63 -5.39 11.27
N GLU A 145 12.80 -4.98 11.75
CA GLU A 145 12.90 -3.91 12.74
C GLU A 145 12.34 -2.59 12.20
N GLN A 146 11.56 -1.89 13.04
CA GLN A 146 11.11 -0.55 12.76
C GLN A 146 12.31 0.40 12.73
N ILE A 147 12.54 1.03 11.58
CA ILE A 147 13.56 2.08 11.46
C ILE A 147 12.91 3.40 11.86
N ASN A 148 13.30 3.92 13.04
CA ASN A 148 12.95 5.27 13.44
C ASN A 148 13.92 6.24 12.77
N TRP A 149 13.46 6.97 11.75
CA TRP A 149 14.21 8.11 11.22
C TRP A 149 14.24 9.19 12.30
N VAL A 150 15.41 9.44 12.86
CA VAL A 150 15.66 10.60 13.72
C VAL A 150 15.83 11.80 12.78
N GLN A 151 15.04 12.86 13.00
CA GLN A 151 15.18 14.14 12.29
C GLN A 151 16.50 14.82 12.64
#